data_AF-A0A6I4Q7L7-F1
#
_entry.id   AF-A0A6I4Q7L7-F1
#
_cell.length_a   1.000
_cell.length_b   1.000
_cell.length_c   1.000
_cell.angle_alpha   90.00
_cell.angle_beta   90.00
_cell.angle_gamma   90.00
#
_symmetry.space_group_name_H-M   'P 1'
#
loop_
_entity.id
_entity.type
_entity.pdbx_description
1 polymer ?
#
loop_
_entity_poly.entity_id
_entity_poly.type
_entity_poly.pdbx_seq_one_letter_code
_entity_poly.pdbx_strand_id
1 'polypeptide(L)' 'MGHIKGIGKIYQQTFIDTYSRLAFAKVYTEKNSLIAADMLNDKVLPFFDSEQVPLLRILTD' A
#
# COMPACT_ATOMS: atom_id res chain seq x y z
N MET A 1 -5.70 -12.40 2.71
CA MET A 1 -5.08 -13.23 1.66
C MET A 1 -6.18 -13.79 0.78
N GLY A 2 -5.93 -13.89 -0.52
CA GLY A 2 -6.83 -14.52 -1.48
C GLY A 2 -6.12 -15.61 -2.27
N HIS A 3 -6.88 -16.34 -3.08
CA HIS A 3 -6.34 -17.32 -4.01
C HIS A 3 -7.02 -17.19 -5.37
N ILE A 4 -6.23 -17.10 -6.44
CA ILE A 4 -6.73 -17.04 -7.81
C ILE A 4 -6.28 -18.30 -8.55
N LYS A 5 -7.23 -19.02 -9.16
CA LYS A 5 -6.93 -20.22 -9.95
C LYS A 5 -5.95 -19.87 -11.08
N GLY A 6 -4.84 -20.59 -11.16
CA GLY A 6 -3.77 -20.36 -12.15
C GLY A 6 -2.69 -19.37 -11.73
N ILE A 7 -2.93 -18.53 -10.72
CA ILE A 7 -1.93 -17.57 -10.19
C ILE A 7 -1.41 -18.04 -8.82
N GLY A 8 -2.28 -18.62 -8.00
CA GLY A 8 -1.94 -19.05 -6.65
C GLY A 8 -2.35 -18.03 -5.58
N LYS A 9 -1.54 -17.94 -4.52
CA LYS A 9 -1.79 -17.03 -3.38
C LYS A 9 -1.58 -15.58 -3.79
N ILE A 10 -2.48 -14.72 -3.32
CA ILE A 10 -2.35 -13.28 -3.45
C ILE A 10 -2.50 -12.59 -2.08
N TYR A 11 -1.79 -11.49 -1.92
CA TYR A 11 -1.67 -10.72 -0.71
C TYR A 11 -2.01 -9.27 -1.04
N GLN A 12 -2.98 -8.71 -0.33
CA GLN A 12 -3.32 -7.30 -0.47
C GLN A 12 -2.52 -6.51 0.56
N GLN A 13 -1.71 -5.57 0.09
CA GLN A 13 -1.18 -4.50 0.93
C GLN A 13 -2.18 -3.35 0.92
N THR A 14 -2.47 -2.81 2.10
CA THR A 14 -3.38 -1.68 2.25
C THR A 14 -2.66 -0.58 3.00
N PHE A 15 -2.75 0.65 2.50
CA PHE A 15 -2.34 1.86 3.20
C PHE A 15 -3.60 2.63 3.56
N ILE A 16 -3.68 3.12 4.79
CA ILE A 16 -4.82 3.90 5.28
C ILE A 16 -4.26 5.15 5.94
N ASP A 17 -4.65 6.31 5.43
CA ASP A 17 -4.42 7.58 6.12
C ASP A 17 -5.59 7.87 7.07
N THR A 18 -5.26 8.07 8.34
CA THR A 18 -6.27 8.25 9.39
C THR A 18 -6.86 9.66 9.42
N TYR A 19 -6.15 10.64 8.86
CA TYR A 19 -6.59 12.02 8.82
C TYR A 19 -7.62 12.26 7.71
N SER A 20 -7.24 12.00 6.46
CA SER A 20 -8.08 12.17 5.28
C SER A 20 -9.08 11.03 5.06
N ARG A 21 -8.91 9.90 5.76
CA ARG A 21 -9.68 8.65 5.58
C ARG A 21 -9.54 8.06 4.18
N LEU A 22 -8.44 8.37 3.50
CA LEU A 22 -8.11 7.80 2.20
C LEU A 22 -7.38 6.46 2.37
N ALA A 23 -7.69 5.50 1.49
CA ALA A 23 -7.05 4.20 1.49
C ALA A 23 -6.61 3.79 0.09
N PHE A 24 -5.44 3.16 0.02
CA PHE A 24 -4.95 2.50 -1.18
C PHE A 24 -4.91 1.00 -0.93
N ALA A 25 -5.15 0.21 -1.97
CA ALA A 25 -4.96 -1.23 -1.95
C ALA A 25 -4.21 -1.66 -3.21
N LYS A 26 -3.15 -2.47 -3.04
CA LYS A 26 -2.41 -3.08 -4.13
C LYS A 26 -2.23 -4.57 -3.84
N VAL A 27 -2.41 -5.40 -4.86
CA VAL A 27 -2.36 -6.86 -4.75
C VAL A 27 -1.02 -7.37 -5.28
N TYR A 28 -0.41 -8.27 -4.52
CA TYR A 28 0.89 -8.87 -4.78
C TYR A 28 0.79 -10.40 -4.72
N THR A 29 1.71 -11.08 -5.40
CA THR A 29 1.85 -12.54 -5.35
C THR A 29 2.73 -13.02 -4.20
N GLU A 30 3.35 -12.10 -3.47
CA GLU A 30 4.33 -12.37 -2.42
C GLU A 30 3.96 -11.64 -1.12
N LYS A 31 4.56 -12.02 0.01
CA LYS A 31 4.41 -11.36 1.32
C LYS A 31 5.79 -11.13 1.94
N ASN A 32 6.46 -10.06 1.53
CA ASN A 32 7.74 -9.62 2.08
C ASN A 32 7.66 -8.13 2.46
N SER A 33 8.62 -7.63 3.24
CA SER A 33 8.64 -6.24 3.70
C SER A 33 8.87 -5.21 2.58
N LEU A 34 9.47 -5.62 1.46
CA LEU A 34 9.71 -4.74 0.31
C LEU A 34 8.42 -4.26 -0.34
N ILE A 35 7.33 -5.05 -0.24
CA ILE A 35 6.02 -4.68 -0.76
C ILE A 35 5.46 -3.40 -0.12
N ALA A 36 5.69 -3.20 1.18
CA ALA A 36 5.26 -1.98 1.86
C ALA A 36 6.00 -0.76 1.30
N ALA A 37 7.32 -0.87 1.12
CA ALA A 37 8.14 0.18 0.53
C ALA A 37 7.79 0.46 -0.94
N ASP A 38 7.53 -0.59 -1.74
CA ASP A 38 7.06 -0.45 -3.12
C ASP A 38 5.75 0.33 -3.19
N MET A 39 4.74 -0.07 -2.41
CA MET A 39 3.46 0.61 -2.39
C MET A 39 3.57 2.07 -1.98
N LEU A 40 4.43 2.36 -0.99
CA LEU A 40 4.68 3.73 -0.53
C LEU A 40 5.28 4.60 -1.63
N ASN A 41 6.34 4.13 -2.30
CA ASN A 41 7.03 4.90 -3.34
C ASN A 41 6.24 5.00 -4.65
N ASP A 42 5.51 3.96 -5.04
CA ASP A 42 4.80 3.89 -6.34
C ASP A 42 3.46 4.64 -6.32
N LYS A 43 2.74 4.64 -5.19
CA LYS A 43 1.36 5.16 -5.14
C LYS A 43 1.14 6.20 -4.06
N VAL A 44 1.60 5.95 -2.84
CA VAL A 44 1.23 6.78 -1.69
C VAL A 44 1.96 8.12 -1.72
N LEU A 45 3.29 8.12 -1.72
CA LEU A 45 4.09 9.34 -1.70
C LEU A 45 3.76 10.27 -2.88
N PRO A 46 3.72 9.79 -4.15
CA PRO A 46 3.40 10.67 -5.27
C PRO A 46 2.02 11.31 -5.18
N PHE A 47 1.03 10.59 -4.64
CA PHE A 47 -0.32 11.12 -4.47
C PHE A 47 -0.34 12.24 -3.42
N PHE A 48 0.18 11.99 -2.22
CA PHE A 48 0.18 13.00 -1.15
C PHE A 48 1.04 14.22 -1.49
N ASP A 49 2.16 14.02 -2.19
CA ASP A 49 2.98 15.12 -2.72
C ASP A 49 2.21 15.98 -3.72
N SER A 50 1.42 15.37 -4.61
CA SER A 50 0.59 16.10 -5.58
C SER A 50 -0.54 16.91 -4.93
N GLU A 51 -1.07 16.43 -3.81
CA GLU A 51 -2.08 17.12 -3.00
C GLU A 51 -1.45 18.14 -2.02
N GLN A 52 -0.12 18.24 -1.98
CA GLN A 52 0.64 19.10 -1.06
C GLN A 52 0.34 18.80 0.42
N VAL A 53 0.04 17.54 0.73
CA VAL A 53 -0.27 17.07 2.08
C VAL A 53 0.93 16.32 2.66
N PRO A 54 1.58 16.82 3.71
CA PRO A 54 2.76 16.16 4.26
C PRO A 54 2.40 14.89 5.04
N LEU A 55 3.00 13.76 4.66
CA LEU A 55 2.96 12.54 5.46
C LEU A 55 3.92 12.65 6.66
N LEU A 56 3.36 12.74 7.86
CA LEU A 56 4.15 12.99 9.07
C LEU A 56 4.80 11.73 9.64
N ARG A 57 4.05 10.62 9.66
CA ARG A 57 4.45 9.36 10.28
C ARG A 57 3.78 8.21 9.55
N ILE A 58 4.50 7.11 9.39
CA ILE A 58 3.98 5.87 8.82
C ILE A 58 4.22 4.76 9.84
N LEU A 59 3.17 3.99 10.14
CA LEU A 59 3.25 2.79 10.95
C LEU A 59 3.17 1.58 10.01
N THR A 60 4.17 0.71 10.06
CA THR A 60 4.19 -0.58 9.34
C THR A 60 4.21 -1.72 10.36
N ASP A 61 3.66 -2.88 9.99
CA ASP A 61 3.75 -4.12 10.78
C ASP A 61 5.14 -4.75 10.78
#